data_AF-A0A3D1BAX5-F1
#
_entry.id   AF-A0A3D1BAX5-F1
#
_cell.length_a   1.000
_cell.length_b   1.000
_cell.length_c   1.000
_cell.angle_alpha   90.00
_cell.angle_beta   90.00
_cell.angle_gamma   90.00
#
_symmetry.space_group_name_H-M   'P 1'
#
loop_
_entity.id
_entity.type
_entity.pdbx_description
1 polymer ?
#
loop_
_entity_poly.entity_id
_entity_poly.type
_entity_poly.pdbx_seq_one_letter_code
_entity_poly.pdbx_strand_id
1 'polypeptide(L)'
;MKKTWLKTAIAVAVGALSTQAMAAGFALNEQSISGMGTSFAGRSSSADDASTVFGNPAGMALLKREQVSLGMAAIHAKTDISDSSGSFSGPALGGATLPYSGSSDGDMVPFTA
;
A
#
# COMPACT_ATOMS: atom_id res chain seq x y z
N MET A 1 -44.51 -6.89 -5.79
CA MET A 1 -43.66 -6.70 -6.98
C MET A 1 -42.75 -5.46 -6.91
N LYS A 2 -43.19 -4.29 -6.40
CA LYS A 2 -42.31 -3.09 -6.26
C LYS A 2 -41.14 -3.24 -5.27
N LYS A 3 -41.33 -3.96 -4.15
CA LYS A 3 -40.28 -4.13 -3.12
C LYS A 3 -39.13 -5.04 -3.56
N THR A 4 -39.38 -6.02 -4.43
CA THR A 4 -38.34 -6.93 -4.94
C THR A 4 -37.41 -6.23 -5.91
N TRP A 5 -37.95 -5.38 -6.80
CA TRP A 5 -37.13 -4.58 -7.73
C TRP A 5 -36.22 -3.58 -7.01
N LEU A 6 -36.72 -2.91 -5.97
CA LEU A 6 -35.91 -2.00 -5.15
C LEU A 6 -34.77 -2.76 -4.42
N LYS A 7 -35.05 -3.95 -3.89
CA LYS A 7 -34.03 -4.81 -3.26
C LYS A 7 -32.95 -5.25 -4.26
N THR A 8 -33.36 -5.64 -5.47
CA THR A 8 -32.41 -6.04 -6.53
C THR A 8 -31.54 -4.86 -6.96
N ALA A 9 -32.12 -3.66 -7.12
CA ALA A 9 -31.37 -2.46 -7.49
C ALA A 9 -30.34 -2.07 -6.41
N ILE A 10 -30.72 -2.13 -5.13
CA ILE A 10 -29.80 -1.89 -4.00
C ILE A 10 -28.70 -2.95 -3.96
N ALA A 11 -29.04 -4.23 -4.17
CA ALA A 11 -28.05 -5.31 -4.20
C ALA A 11 -27.02 -5.13 -5.32
N VAL A 12 -27.46 -4.72 -6.52
CA VAL A 12 -26.56 -4.41 -7.65
C VAL A 12 -25.68 -3.20 -7.34
N ALA A 13 -26.23 -2.14 -6.73
CA ALA A 13 -25.45 -0.95 -6.37
C ALA A 13 -24.37 -1.25 -5.31
N VAL A 14 -24.70 -2.04 -4.29
CA VAL A 14 -23.74 -2.46 -3.26
C VAL A 14 -22.67 -3.38 -3.85
N GLY A 15 -23.06 -4.33 -4.73
CA GLY A 15 -22.10 -5.20 -5.43
C GLY A 15 -21.16 -4.44 -6.36
N ALA A 16 -21.64 -3.39 -7.03
CA ALA A 16 -20.80 -2.53 -7.87
C ALA A 16 -19.77 -1.72 -7.07
N LEU A 17 -20.07 -1.40 -5.81
CA LEU A 17 -19.18 -0.65 -4.92
C LEU A 17 -18.19 -1.54 -4.14
N SER A 18 -18.45 -2.86 -4.01
CA SER A 18 -17.64 -3.74 -3.15
C SER A 18 -16.33 -4.24 -3.79
N THR A 19 -16.00 -3.86 -5.02
CA THR A 19 -14.84 -4.41 -5.75
C THR A 19 -13.53 -3.67 -5.49
N GLN A 20 -13.56 -2.50 -4.83
CA GLN A 20 -12.38 -1.66 -4.67
C GLN A 20 -11.80 -1.77 -3.25
N ALA A 21 -10.92 -2.75 -3.05
CA ALA A 21 -10.02 -2.77 -1.90
C ALA A 21 -8.72 -2.03 -2.28
N MET A 22 -8.59 -0.76 -1.87
CA MET A 22 -7.38 0.04 -2.07
C MET A 22 -6.34 -0.32 -1.02
N ALA A 23 -5.59 -1.41 -1.24
CA ALA A 23 -4.45 -1.77 -0.42
C ALA A 23 -3.16 -1.14 -0.99
N ALA A 24 -2.31 -0.60 -0.12
CA ALA A 24 -1.04 -0.02 -0.53
C ALA A 24 -0.03 -1.08 -1.05
N GLY A 25 -0.17 -2.34 -0.65
CA GLY A 25 0.72 -3.42 -1.07
C GLY A 25 2.19 -3.09 -0.76
N PHE A 26 2.99 -2.98 -1.81
CA PHE A 26 4.42 -2.62 -1.73
C PHE A 26 4.71 -1.14 -2.06
N ALA A 27 3.68 -0.29 -2.14
CA ALA A 27 3.86 1.13 -2.43
C ALA A 27 4.53 1.85 -1.26
N LEU A 28 5.70 2.43 -1.52
CA LEU A 28 6.46 3.25 -0.57
C LEU A 28 6.23 4.73 -0.83
N ASN A 29 6.05 5.49 0.24
CA ASN A 29 5.70 6.91 0.18
C ASN A 29 6.82 7.85 0.62
N GLU A 30 7.92 7.30 1.14
CA GLU A 30 9.05 7.94 1.83
C GLU A 30 9.94 8.76 0.90
N GLN A 31 9.36 9.78 0.28
CA GLN A 31 10.04 10.63 -0.71
C GLN A 31 10.20 12.08 -0.27
N SER A 32 9.61 12.41 0.88
CA SER A 32 9.65 13.74 1.48
C SER A 32 9.72 13.60 2.99
N ILE A 33 10.77 14.17 3.60
CA ILE A 33 10.91 14.19 5.07
C ILE A 33 9.87 15.14 5.69
N SER A 34 9.61 16.29 5.05
CA SER A 34 8.58 17.22 5.51
C SER A 34 7.19 16.60 5.46
N GLY A 35 6.89 15.84 4.40
CA GLY A 35 5.65 15.07 4.26
C GLY A 35 5.56 13.91 5.25
N MET A 36 6.67 13.25 5.60
CA MET A 36 6.67 12.15 6.56
C MET A 36 6.15 12.59 7.94
N GLY A 37 6.50 13.80 8.39
CA GLY A 37 6.04 14.35 9.67
C GLY A 37 4.52 14.54 9.77
N THR A 38 3.83 14.63 8.63
CA THR A 38 2.36 14.76 8.54
C THR A 38 1.69 13.49 8.01
N SER A 39 2.40 12.36 7.97
CA SER A 39 1.94 11.12 7.33
C SER A 39 1.53 11.31 5.86
N PHE A 40 2.17 12.25 5.17
CA PHE A 40 1.93 12.67 3.80
C PHE A 40 0.52 13.24 3.53
N ALA A 41 -0.17 13.70 4.58
CA ALA A 41 -1.46 14.37 4.45
C ALA A 41 -1.28 15.67 3.63
N GLY A 42 -2.09 15.83 2.58
CA GLY A 42 -2.05 17.03 1.74
C GLY A 42 -0.79 17.17 0.88
N ARG A 43 0.00 16.11 0.67
CA ARG A 43 1.27 16.14 -0.09
C ARG A 43 1.21 16.73 -1.50
N SER A 44 0.03 16.75 -2.13
CA SER A 44 -0.18 17.35 -3.46
C SER A 44 -0.69 18.79 -3.39
N SER A 45 -0.97 19.32 -2.20
CA SER A 45 -1.48 20.67 -1.97
C SER A 45 -0.49 21.52 -1.16
N SER A 46 0.34 20.91 -0.32
CA SER A 46 1.37 21.58 0.46
C SER A 46 2.66 21.67 -0.34
N ALA A 47 3.08 22.89 -0.69
CA ALA A 47 4.35 23.17 -1.38
C ALA A 47 5.43 23.61 -0.36
N ASP A 48 5.71 22.73 0.62
CA ASP A 48 6.59 23.06 1.75
C ASP A 48 8.08 23.02 1.38
N ASP A 49 8.47 22.12 0.48
CA ASP A 49 9.84 22.05 -0.06
C ASP A 49 9.88 21.47 -1.49
N ALA A 50 11.07 21.43 -2.09
CA ALA A 50 11.29 20.95 -3.46
C ALA A 50 10.74 19.53 -3.75
N SER A 51 10.55 18.69 -2.73
CA SER A 51 9.92 17.36 -2.88
C SER A 51 8.47 17.42 -3.36
N THR A 52 7.79 18.57 -3.27
CA THR A 52 6.45 18.77 -3.84
C THR A 52 6.39 18.45 -5.33
N VAL A 53 7.50 18.57 -6.06
CA VAL A 53 7.57 18.28 -7.50
C VAL A 53 7.16 16.84 -7.81
N PHE A 54 7.52 15.91 -6.92
CA PHE A 54 7.20 14.50 -7.12
C PHE A 54 5.69 14.22 -7.05
N GLY A 55 4.98 14.87 -6.12
CA GLY A 55 3.54 14.66 -5.91
C GLY A 55 2.63 15.62 -6.67
N ASN A 56 3.11 16.82 -6.97
CA ASN A 56 2.41 17.85 -7.74
C ASN A 56 3.42 18.89 -8.30
N PRO A 57 3.84 18.79 -9.57
CA PRO A 57 4.79 19.73 -10.17
C PRO A 57 4.25 21.17 -10.27
N ALA A 58 2.93 21.38 -10.24
CA ALA A 58 2.36 22.74 -10.20
C ALA A 58 2.65 23.44 -8.87
N GLY A 59 2.91 22.69 -7.79
CA GLY A 59 3.33 23.23 -6.49
C GLY A 59 4.64 24.02 -6.55
N MET A 60 5.48 23.83 -7.58
CA MET A 60 6.69 24.64 -7.77
C MET A 60 6.41 26.14 -7.87
N ALA A 61 5.25 26.53 -8.39
CA ALA A 61 4.88 27.93 -8.50
C ALA A 61 4.73 28.63 -7.13
N LEU A 62 4.56 27.85 -6.05
CA LEU A 62 4.43 28.36 -4.68
C LEU A 62 5.79 28.40 -3.94
N LEU A 63 6.84 27.81 -4.51
CA LEU A 63 8.18 27.86 -3.93
C LEU A 63 8.78 29.26 -4.14
N LYS A 64 9.14 29.93 -3.03
CA LYS A 64 9.60 31.33 -3.05
C LYS A 64 10.97 31.55 -3.70
N ARG A 65 11.74 30.49 -3.88
CA ARG A 65 13.13 30.50 -4.37
C ARG A 65 13.51 29.11 -4.86
N GLU A 66 14.63 29.01 -5.55
CA GLU A 66 15.27 27.72 -5.86
C GLU A 66 15.61 26.97 -4.57
N GLN A 67 15.28 25.68 -4.53
CA GLN A 67 15.45 24.81 -3.38
C GLN A 67 15.95 23.44 -3.84
N VAL A 68 16.84 22.85 -3.05
CA VAL A 68 17.28 21.46 -3.18
C VAL A 68 16.90 20.76 -1.88
N SER A 69 16.22 19.61 -2.00
CA SER A 69 15.77 18.80 -0.86
C SER A 69 16.42 17.43 -0.96
N LEU A 70 17.08 17.00 0.11
CA LEU A 70 17.70 15.69 0.22
C LEU A 70 17.36 15.11 1.58
N GLY A 71 17.00 13.82 1.60
CA GLY A 71 16.57 13.13 2.79
C GLY A 71 16.80 11.64 2.70
N MET A 72 16.92 11.00 3.86
CA MET A 72 17.02 9.55 4.00
C MET A 72 15.95 9.09 4.98
N ALA A 73 15.31 7.97 4.68
CA ALA A 73 14.33 7.32 5.54
C ALA A 73 14.71 5.85 5.69
N ALA A 74 14.54 5.32 6.90
CA ALA A 74 14.69 3.90 7.18
C ALA A 74 13.34 3.36 7.67
N ILE A 75 12.87 2.28 7.04
CA ILE A 75 11.62 1.62 7.40
C ILE A 75 11.99 0.37 8.20
N HIS A 76 11.54 0.31 9.45
CA HIS A 76 11.61 -0.89 10.26
C HIS A 76 10.19 -1.42 10.47
N ALA A 77 9.80 -2.40 9.65
CA ALA A 77 8.48 -3.01 9.69
C ALA A 77 8.55 -4.32 10.48
N LYS A 78 7.58 -4.53 11.38
CA LYS A 78 7.46 -5.79 12.13
C LYS A 78 6.29 -6.58 11.57
N THR A 79 6.50 -7.87 11.34
CA THR A 79 5.48 -8.80 10.88
C THR A 79 5.40 -9.94 11.86
N ASP A 80 4.18 -10.27 12.29
CA ASP A 80 3.88 -11.43 13.12
C ASP A 80 2.88 -12.29 12.34
N ILE A 81 3.27 -13.54 12.05
CA ILE A 81 2.44 -14.50 11.34
C ILE A 81 2.13 -15.64 12.31
N SER A 82 0.88 -15.75 12.73
CA SER A 82 0.35 -16.95 13.36
C SER A 82 -0.05 -17.98 12.29
N ASP A 83 0.40 -19.24 12.47
CA ASP A 83 0.17 -20.37 11.56
C ASP A 83 0.88 -20.30 10.19
N SER A 84 2.22 -20.37 10.19
CA SER A 84 3.04 -20.35 8.97
C SER A 84 3.04 -21.67 8.16
N SER A 85 2.15 -22.61 8.45
CA SER A 85 2.07 -23.90 7.73
C SER A 85 1.16 -23.81 6.50
N GLY A 86 1.64 -24.27 5.35
CA GLY A 86 0.88 -24.39 4.12
C GLY A 86 1.13 -25.72 3.41
N SER A 87 0.44 -25.93 2.28
CA SER A 87 0.67 -27.10 1.41
C SER A 87 1.03 -26.60 0.03
N PHE A 88 2.16 -27.06 -0.50
CA PHE A 88 2.57 -26.75 -1.86
C PHE A 88 2.19 -27.89 -2.81
N SER A 89 1.59 -27.54 -3.94
CA SER A 89 1.36 -28.46 -5.05
C SER A 89 1.84 -27.79 -6.33
N GLY A 90 2.64 -28.48 -7.13
CA GLY A 90 3.15 -27.95 -8.39
C GLY A 90 3.32 -29.03 -9.44
N PRO A 91 3.35 -28.67 -10.74
CA PRO A 91 3.56 -29.63 -11.82
C PRO A 91 4.85 -30.45 -11.66
N ALA A 92 5.89 -29.85 -11.07
CA ALA A 92 7.17 -30.49 -10.75
C ALA A 92 7.07 -31.63 -9.73
N LEU A 93 5.99 -31.70 -8.96
CA LEU A 93 5.71 -32.76 -7.98
C LEU A 93 4.77 -33.85 -8.53
N GLY A 94 4.44 -33.82 -9.83
CA GLY A 94 3.53 -34.82 -10.42
C GLY A 94 2.11 -34.81 -9.85
N GLY A 95 1.67 -33.67 -9.29
CA GLY A 95 0.37 -33.53 -8.63
C GLY A 95 0.36 -33.91 -7.15
N ALA A 96 1.50 -34.29 -6.56
CA ALA A 96 1.61 -34.50 -5.12
C ALA A 96 1.55 -33.17 -4.36
N THR A 97 0.75 -33.13 -3.30
CA THR A 97 0.72 -32.07 -2.28
C THR A 97 1.64 -32.43 -1.13
N LEU A 98 2.59 -31.56 -0.82
CA LEU A 98 3.49 -31.73 0.32
C LEU A 98 3.24 -30.63 1.36
N PRO A 99 3.23 -30.96 2.66
CA PRO A 99 3.20 -29.95 3.70
C PRO A 99 4.51 -29.15 3.65
N TYR A 100 4.39 -27.84 3.81
CA TYR A 100 5.49 -26.89 3.89
C TYR A 100 5.27 -25.99 5.09
N SER A 101 6.24 -25.93 6.01
CA SER A 101 6.23 -24.96 7.10
C SER A 101 7.06 -23.76 6.68
N GLY A 102 6.44 -22.59 6.58
CA GLY A 102 7.15 -21.31 6.47
C GLY A 102 7.68 -20.84 7.83
N SER A 103 8.38 -19.70 7.84
CA SER A 103 8.78 -18.98 9.06
C SER A 103 7.90 -17.75 9.28
N SER A 104 7.69 -17.40 10.54
CA SER A 104 6.97 -16.19 10.97
C SER A 104 7.90 -15.00 11.22
N ASP A 105 9.20 -15.16 11.00
CA ASP A 105 10.27 -14.24 11.43
C ASP A 105 10.49 -13.08 10.44
N GLY A 106 9.43 -12.54 9.84
CA GLY A 106 9.52 -11.34 9.02
C GLY A 106 10.04 -11.53 7.59
N ASP A 107 9.96 -12.73 7.02
CA ASP A 107 10.39 -13.04 5.63
C ASP A 107 9.71 -12.16 4.55
N MET A 108 8.58 -11.53 4.88
CA MET A 108 7.87 -10.60 3.98
C MET A 108 8.53 -9.21 3.89
N VAL A 109 9.38 -8.83 4.84
CA VAL A 109 10.08 -7.54 4.85
C VAL A 109 11.58 -7.78 4.81
N PRO A 110 12.26 -7.51 3.68
CA PRO A 110 13.71 -7.68 3.62
C PRO A 110 14.36 -6.85 4.73
N PHE A 111 15.45 -7.36 5.31
CA PHE A 111 16.24 -6.74 6.38
C PHE A 111 15.69 -6.82 7.83
N THR A 112 14.61 -7.57 8.12
CA THR A 112 14.07 -7.76 9.50
C THR A 112 14.19 -9.20 10.04
N ALA A 113 15.12 -10.00 9.52
CA ALA A 113 15.44 -11.32 10.05
C ALA A 113 16.26 -11.26 11.36
#